data_AF-A0A2E7J4I4-F1
#
_entry.id   AF-A0A2E7J4I4-F1
#
_cell.length_a   1.000
_cell.length_b   1.000
_cell.length_c   1.000
_cell.angle_alpha   90.00
_cell.angle_beta   90.00
_cell.angle_gamma   90.00
#
_symmetry.space_group_name_H-M   'P 1'
#
loop_
_entity.id
_entity.type
_entity.pdbx_description
1 polymer ?
#
loop_
_entity_poly.entity_id
_entity_poly.type
_entity_poly.pdbx_seq_one_letter_code
_entity_poly.pdbx_strand_id
1 'polypeptide(L)'
;MIAMMLTLSMLAASLAGCAGGDDDDEPEPVDVMGCTDATANNYNADATSDDGSCTYDPVVVAVPGCTDSAADNYNAEATEDDGSCTYPEPWSLTPAADMEAVWVESAWDPIIPNLNAGEMCDAILSAMTKTEARDQVVDFTRAYYTSSQGVIGGTGSAAIASVADLNAAGTTIGVQSGTTSDIYANENLAAATVSAYEDFPSVITALENGDVMYAMGDAPVLSLEGDLLVTFSDENFGLAVRETSGELLDALDVAIGAVVDSGEYDLIYGEHFDGAVTLADDTTADTATAYPTPSEGSDLTGALESGQLMLCTDPFYPPFESYDDDMNVVGFDADIAHAIADELAAHYMGVTNPVFVPSVKGCMDDTASNYNADAEVDDGSCTYPSTATKIGFLNPITGPIANFAPGFTFAAAEAIADLNAAGGDFELVELDSGCDGTVASTSAQALVDAGVVAVAGAACSGASMGANAVLSAAGIPMISYASTSPALSDSATYPHFYRVVPSDAIQGEAMEAMVT
;
A
#
# COMPACT_ATOMS: atom_id res chain seq x y z
N MET A 1 -4.49 45.77 46.67
CA MET A 1 -4.58 47.25 46.52
C MET A 1 -6.07 47.58 46.50
N ILE A 2 -6.67 47.97 47.64
CA ILE A 2 -6.69 49.35 48.18
C ILE A 2 -7.41 50.24 47.15
N ALA A 3 -8.54 50.90 47.40
CA ALA A 3 -9.12 51.57 48.58
C ALA A 3 -10.57 51.98 48.17
N MET A 4 -11.53 52.45 48.99
CA MET A 4 -11.72 52.81 50.40
C MET A 4 -13.26 52.99 50.52
N MET A 5 -13.98 52.46 51.52
CA MET A 5 -14.10 52.99 52.90
C MET A 5 -14.91 54.31 52.90
N LEU A 6 -16.05 54.48 53.58
CA LEU A 6 -16.22 54.60 55.04
C LEU A 6 -17.74 54.80 55.34
N THR A 7 -18.39 53.97 56.18
CA THR A 7 -18.84 54.25 57.58
C THR A 7 -20.19 54.96 57.75
N LEU A 8 -21.19 54.35 58.43
CA LEU A 8 -21.47 54.40 59.90
C LEU A 8 -22.38 55.61 60.24
N SER A 9 -23.45 55.60 61.05
CA SER A 9 -24.26 54.63 61.80
C SER A 9 -25.36 55.42 62.52
N MET A 10 -26.49 54.76 62.79
CA MET A 10 -27.26 54.75 64.05
C MET A 10 -27.88 56.02 64.69
N LEU A 11 -29.15 55.78 65.08
CA LEU A 11 -29.80 56.04 66.38
C LEU A 11 -30.72 57.28 66.57
N ALA A 12 -32.03 56.97 66.49
CA ALA A 12 -33.03 56.96 67.58
C ALA A 12 -33.58 58.24 68.25
N ALA A 13 -34.88 58.09 68.57
CA ALA A 13 -35.65 58.61 69.72
C ALA A 13 -36.03 60.10 69.66
N SER A 14 -37.17 60.59 70.17
CA SER A 14 -38.32 60.03 70.90
C SER A 14 -39.36 61.16 71.09
N LEU A 15 -40.58 60.79 71.49
CA LEU A 15 -41.69 61.60 72.03
C LEU A 15 -41.30 62.91 72.76
N ALA A 16 -42.08 63.98 72.56
CA ALA A 16 -43.07 64.49 73.54
C ALA A 16 -43.54 65.93 73.23
N GLY A 17 -44.87 66.11 73.17
CA GLY A 17 -45.64 67.22 73.75
C GLY A 17 -45.45 68.66 73.24
N CYS A 18 -46.56 69.32 72.86
CA CYS A 18 -47.12 70.41 73.68
C CYS A 18 -48.54 70.78 73.27
N ALA A 19 -49.30 71.24 74.25
CA ALA A 19 -50.71 71.58 74.21
C ALA A 19 -50.95 73.04 73.82
N GLY A 20 -52.18 73.35 73.36
CA GLY A 20 -52.92 74.53 73.79
C GLY A 20 -53.44 75.49 72.71
N GLY A 21 -54.78 75.58 72.62
CA GLY A 21 -55.61 76.74 72.25
C GLY A 21 -55.66 77.12 70.77
N ASP A 22 -56.72 77.68 70.22
CA ASP A 22 -58.09 78.00 70.63
C ASP A 22 -58.83 78.35 69.31
N ASP A 23 -60.14 78.14 69.30
CA ASP A 23 -61.17 78.89 68.55
C ASP A 23 -61.26 78.88 67.01
N ASP A 24 -62.51 78.56 66.60
CA ASP A 24 -63.33 79.17 65.54
C ASP A 24 -63.78 78.26 64.36
N ASP A 25 -65.11 78.09 64.32
CA ASP A 25 -65.95 77.45 63.31
C ASP A 25 -65.77 78.06 61.91
N GLU A 26 -65.53 77.21 60.90
CA GLU A 26 -66.19 77.31 59.60
C GLU A 26 -66.24 75.92 58.90
N PRO A 27 -67.31 75.58 58.15
CA PRO A 27 -67.43 74.28 57.50
C PRO A 27 -66.61 74.25 56.20
N GLU A 28 -65.64 73.34 56.16
CA GLU A 28 -64.84 73.02 54.97
C GLU A 28 -65.74 72.56 53.80
N PRO A 29 -65.44 72.95 52.54
CA PRO A 29 -66.13 72.42 51.37
C PRO A 29 -65.94 70.90 51.29
N VAL A 30 -67.03 70.17 51.10
CA VAL A 30 -67.02 68.71 50.94
C VAL A 30 -66.17 68.34 49.74
N ASP A 31 -65.00 67.79 50.02
CA ASP A 31 -64.07 67.34 48.99
C ASP A 31 -64.63 66.04 48.38
N VAL A 32 -65.05 66.10 47.13
CA VAL A 32 -65.58 64.94 46.41
C VAL A 32 -64.38 64.11 45.98
N MET A 33 -64.11 63.06 46.75
CA MET A 33 -63.07 62.07 46.50
C MET A 33 -63.41 61.24 45.27
N GLY A 34 -62.51 61.26 44.29
CA GLY A 34 -62.58 60.44 43.09
C GLY A 34 -61.48 60.81 42.11
N CYS A 35 -61.29 60.00 41.06
CA CYS A 35 -60.26 60.28 40.07
C CYS A 35 -60.50 61.61 39.34
N THR A 36 -59.55 62.54 39.45
CA THR A 36 -59.63 63.87 38.80
C THR A 36 -58.94 63.91 37.43
N ASP A 37 -58.27 62.83 37.01
CA ASP A 37 -57.64 62.73 35.69
C ASP A 37 -58.69 62.37 34.62
N ALA A 38 -58.94 63.30 33.69
CA ALA A 38 -59.91 63.14 32.60
C ALA A 38 -59.60 61.98 31.64
N THR A 39 -58.40 61.39 31.71
CA THR A 39 -57.96 60.27 30.87
C THR A 39 -58.11 58.90 31.55
N ALA A 40 -58.46 58.85 32.83
CA ALA A 40 -58.72 57.61 33.55
C ALA A 40 -60.11 57.03 33.20
N ASN A 41 -60.22 55.70 33.21
CA ASN A 41 -61.45 54.97 32.93
C ASN A 41 -62.57 55.28 33.91
N ASN A 42 -62.22 55.66 35.13
CA ASN A 42 -63.14 56.03 36.19
C ASN A 42 -63.03 57.51 36.59
N TYR A 43 -62.62 58.37 35.65
CA TYR A 43 -62.67 59.82 35.82
C TYR A 43 -64.04 60.26 36.34
N ASN A 44 -64.04 61.06 37.39
CA ASN A 44 -65.23 61.68 37.95
C ASN A 44 -65.12 63.21 37.78
N ALA A 45 -65.91 63.77 36.88
CA ALA A 45 -65.93 65.20 36.61
C ALA A 45 -66.37 66.06 37.80
N ASP A 46 -67.03 65.45 38.79
CA ASP A 46 -67.46 66.11 40.02
C ASP A 46 -66.43 65.97 41.16
N ALA A 47 -65.34 65.23 40.96
CA ALA A 47 -64.29 65.10 41.96
C ALA A 47 -63.47 66.39 42.08
N THR A 48 -63.32 66.89 43.30
CA THR A 48 -62.59 68.13 43.61
C THR A 48 -61.18 67.88 44.12
N SER A 49 -60.85 66.63 44.42
CA SER A 49 -59.52 66.21 44.89
C SER A 49 -59.36 64.70 44.68
N ASP A 50 -58.16 64.32 44.25
CA ASP A 50 -57.84 62.95 43.83
C ASP A 50 -57.64 62.05 45.06
N ASP A 51 -58.43 60.99 45.13
CA ASP A 51 -58.37 60.00 46.20
C ASP A 51 -57.46 58.81 45.86
N GLY A 52 -56.76 58.89 44.72
CA GLY A 52 -55.88 57.84 44.22
C GLY A 52 -56.62 56.66 43.61
N SER A 53 -57.94 56.76 43.40
CA SER A 53 -58.75 55.68 42.84
C SER A 53 -58.66 55.54 41.32
N CYS A 54 -57.91 56.39 40.61
CA CYS A 54 -57.80 56.35 39.14
C CYS A 54 -57.43 54.96 38.61
N THR A 55 -58.29 54.41 37.76
CA THR A 55 -58.03 53.18 37.01
C THR A 55 -57.81 53.55 35.55
N TYR A 56 -56.77 52.97 34.97
CA TYR A 56 -56.45 53.12 33.56
C TYR A 56 -56.54 51.75 32.92
N ASP A 57 -56.93 51.70 31.64
CA ASP A 57 -56.80 50.46 30.87
C ASP A 57 -55.32 50.05 30.90
N PRO A 58 -55.01 48.75 31.03
CA PRO A 58 -53.63 48.31 30.99
C PRO A 58 -53.05 48.78 29.66
N VAL A 59 -52.07 49.69 29.72
CA VAL A 59 -51.29 50.07 28.55
C VAL A 59 -50.65 48.77 28.08
N VAL A 60 -51.13 48.26 26.95
CA VAL A 60 -50.44 47.18 26.23
C VAL A 60 -49.17 47.84 25.71
N VAL A 61 -48.15 47.89 26.56
CA VAL A 61 -46.81 48.28 26.14
C VAL A 61 -46.41 47.18 25.18
N ALA A 62 -46.37 47.51 23.89
CA ALA A 62 -45.77 46.62 22.92
C ALA A 62 -44.37 46.30 23.44
N VAL A 63 -44.11 45.02 23.68
CA VAL A 63 -42.80 44.52 24.07
C VAL A 63 -42.11 44.23 22.74
N PRO A 64 -41.23 45.12 22.25
CA PRO A 64 -40.56 44.92 20.98
C PRO A 64 -39.55 43.78 21.17
N GLY A 65 -39.56 42.81 20.26
CA GLY A 65 -38.63 41.70 20.27
C GLY A 65 -39.02 40.64 19.26
N CYS A 66 -38.18 39.63 19.07
CA CYS A 66 -38.47 38.58 18.10
C CYS A 66 -39.71 37.75 18.49
N THR A 67 -40.75 37.76 17.65
CA THR A 67 -41.99 37.00 17.86
C THR A 67 -41.98 35.62 17.17
N ASP A 68 -40.95 35.30 16.39
CA ASP A 68 -40.84 34.03 15.69
C ASP A 68 -40.21 32.96 16.60
N SER A 69 -40.98 31.92 16.93
CA SER A 69 -40.50 30.80 17.76
C SER A 69 -39.38 29.96 17.14
N ALA A 70 -39.08 30.16 15.85
CA ALA A 70 -37.97 29.49 15.16
C ALA A 70 -36.64 30.26 15.21
N ALA A 71 -36.61 31.48 15.77
CA ALA A 71 -35.40 32.29 15.90
C ALA A 71 -34.65 32.02 17.22
N ASP A 72 -33.32 32.15 17.21
CA ASP A 72 -32.45 31.92 18.38
C ASP A 72 -32.71 32.89 19.53
N ASN A 73 -33.19 34.10 19.20
CA ASN A 73 -33.52 35.14 20.16
C ASN A 73 -35.03 35.36 20.32
N TYR A 74 -35.84 34.33 20.03
CA TYR A 74 -37.28 34.35 20.29
C TYR A 74 -37.59 34.81 21.71
N ASN A 75 -38.48 35.80 21.84
CA ASN A 75 -38.97 36.29 23.11
C ASN A 75 -40.48 36.02 23.23
N ALA A 76 -40.84 35.06 24.09
CA ALA A 76 -42.24 34.70 24.34
C ALA A 76 -43.11 35.82 24.95
N GLU A 77 -42.48 36.87 25.50
CA GLU A 77 -43.17 38.06 26.02
C GLU A 77 -43.30 39.17 24.97
N ALA A 78 -42.63 39.03 23.81
CA ALA A 78 -42.74 40.00 22.72
C ALA A 78 -44.16 40.03 22.16
N THR A 79 -44.72 41.22 22.05
CA THR A 79 -46.07 41.45 21.51
C THR A 79 -46.05 42.24 20.20
N GLU A 80 -44.87 42.69 19.77
CA GLU A 80 -44.60 43.37 18.50
C GLU A 80 -43.23 42.96 17.98
N ASP A 81 -43.15 42.52 16.72
CA ASP A 81 -41.89 42.20 16.05
C ASP A 81 -41.12 43.49 15.71
N ASP A 82 -39.92 43.63 16.28
CA ASP A 82 -39.05 44.78 16.07
C ASP A 82 -37.96 44.53 15.01
N GLY A 83 -38.02 43.40 14.31
CA GLY A 83 -37.03 42.98 13.33
C GLY A 83 -35.71 42.51 13.93
N SER A 84 -35.66 42.26 15.24
CA SER A 84 -34.46 41.76 15.91
C SER A 84 -34.23 40.26 15.73
N CYS A 85 -35.17 39.49 15.15
CA CYS A 85 -35.03 38.04 14.97
C CYS A 85 -33.69 37.65 14.34
N THR A 86 -32.91 36.85 15.06
CA THR A 86 -31.68 36.23 14.58
C THR A 86 -31.97 34.74 14.40
N TYR A 87 -31.68 34.24 13.21
CA TYR A 87 -31.74 32.81 12.92
C TYR A 87 -30.31 32.26 12.90
N PRO A 88 -30.13 30.97 13.21
CA PRO A 88 -28.85 30.34 12.97
C PRO A 88 -28.57 30.46 11.46
N GLU A 89 -27.37 30.95 11.12
CA GLU A 89 -26.92 30.93 9.73
C GLU A 89 -27.00 29.48 9.25
N PRO A 90 -27.57 29.21 8.06
CA PRO A 90 -27.59 27.85 7.54
C PRO A 90 -26.15 27.38 7.44
N TRP A 91 -25.84 26.26 8.10
CA TRP A 91 -24.52 25.66 7.99
C TRP A 91 -24.19 25.45 6.51
N SER A 92 -22.95 25.77 6.15
CA SER A 92 -22.39 25.53 4.83
C SER A 92 -21.00 24.95 4.99
N LEU A 93 -20.76 23.83 4.30
CA LEU A 93 -19.44 23.22 4.21
C LEU A 93 -18.39 24.27 3.83
N THR A 94 -17.32 24.34 4.62
CA THR A 94 -16.13 25.14 4.30
C THR A 94 -14.96 24.19 4.09
N PRO A 95 -14.84 23.58 2.89
CA PRO A 95 -13.82 22.57 2.68
C PRO A 95 -12.42 23.20 2.75
N ALA A 96 -11.44 22.39 3.10
CA ALA A 96 -10.03 22.74 3.00
C ALA A 96 -9.63 23.07 1.55
N ALA A 97 -8.41 23.56 1.38
CA ALA A 97 -7.88 23.88 0.06
C ALA A 97 -7.55 22.62 -0.76
N ASP A 98 -7.27 21.52 -0.08
CA ASP A 98 -6.92 20.21 -0.63
C ASP A 98 -7.19 19.12 0.42
N MET A 99 -7.06 17.85 0.03
CA MET A 99 -7.19 16.72 0.95
C MET A 99 -5.99 15.78 0.86
N GLU A 100 -5.52 15.29 2.01
CA GLU A 100 -4.45 14.30 2.09
C GLU A 100 -4.88 13.09 2.93
N ALA A 101 -4.31 11.92 2.62
CA ALA A 101 -4.40 10.75 3.49
C ALA A 101 -3.42 10.90 4.66
N VAL A 102 -3.91 10.78 5.89
CA VAL A 102 -3.09 10.88 7.11
C VAL A 102 -3.13 9.56 7.86
N TRP A 103 -1.97 8.94 8.01
CA TRP A 103 -1.85 7.63 8.63
C TRP A 103 -1.79 7.67 10.15
N VAL A 104 -2.50 6.75 10.78
CA VAL A 104 -2.50 6.51 12.22
C VAL A 104 -2.21 5.05 12.49
N GLU A 105 -1.05 4.78 13.07
CA GLU A 105 -0.65 3.43 13.42
C GLU A 105 -1.56 2.86 14.51
N SER A 106 -2.06 1.64 14.29
CA SER A 106 -2.77 0.82 15.25
C SER A 106 -2.39 -0.64 15.03
N ALA A 107 -2.06 -1.36 16.09
CA ALA A 107 -1.97 -2.80 16.03
C ALA A 107 -3.28 -3.41 15.51
N TRP A 108 -3.19 -4.54 14.81
CA TRP A 108 -4.32 -5.22 14.20
C TRP A 108 -5.47 -5.57 15.16
N ASP A 109 -5.18 -6.28 16.25
CA ASP A 109 -6.22 -6.74 17.20
C ASP A 109 -7.15 -5.60 17.71
N PRO A 110 -6.63 -4.43 18.13
CA PRO A 110 -7.47 -3.31 18.55
C PRO A 110 -7.95 -2.38 17.43
N ILE A 111 -7.63 -2.60 16.15
CA ILE A 111 -7.87 -1.60 15.08
C ILE A 111 -9.35 -1.23 14.90
N ILE A 112 -10.27 -2.19 14.97
CA ILE A 112 -11.72 -1.94 14.90
C ILE A 112 -12.24 -1.22 16.17
N PRO A 113 -11.92 -1.68 17.40
CA PRO A 113 -12.23 -0.91 18.62
C PRO A 113 -11.70 0.53 18.58
N ASN A 114 -10.53 0.73 18.00
CA ASN A 114 -9.84 2.00 17.85
C ASN A 114 -10.58 2.95 16.89
N LEU A 115 -11.04 2.46 15.74
CA LEU A 115 -11.94 3.18 14.83
C LEU A 115 -13.26 3.56 15.52
N ASN A 116 -13.88 2.60 16.23
CA ASN A 116 -15.17 2.79 16.88
C ASN A 116 -15.12 3.70 18.12
N ALA A 117 -13.94 3.96 18.68
CA ALA A 117 -13.76 5.00 19.69
C ALA A 117 -13.99 6.42 19.11
N GLY A 118 -13.84 6.59 17.79
CA GLY A 118 -14.22 7.80 17.05
C GLY A 118 -13.24 8.98 17.13
N GLU A 119 -12.10 8.82 17.81
CA GLU A 119 -11.13 9.92 18.01
C GLU A 119 -9.83 9.75 17.20
N MET A 120 -9.54 8.55 16.70
CA MET A 120 -8.23 8.25 16.13
C MET A 120 -8.17 8.33 14.61
N CYS A 121 -9.17 7.79 13.92
CA CYS A 121 -9.21 7.76 12.46
C CYS A 121 -10.66 7.80 11.96
N ASP A 122 -10.83 8.14 10.69
CA ASP A 122 -12.11 8.20 9.99
C ASP A 122 -12.46 6.85 9.36
N ALA A 123 -11.45 6.14 8.85
CA ALA A 123 -11.56 4.81 8.27
C ALA A 123 -10.35 3.93 8.61
N ILE A 124 -10.47 2.63 8.38
CA ILE A 124 -9.35 1.67 8.40
C ILE A 124 -9.01 1.31 6.95
N LEU A 125 -7.73 1.40 6.62
CA LEU A 125 -7.15 0.90 5.36
C LEU A 125 -5.87 0.14 5.71
N SER A 126 -6.00 -1.19 5.77
CA SER A 126 -4.96 -2.11 6.24
C SER A 126 -5.27 -3.54 5.81
N ALA A 127 -5.36 -3.77 4.50
CA ALA A 127 -5.63 -5.09 3.90
C ALA A 127 -6.81 -5.86 4.55
N MET A 128 -7.86 -5.14 4.99
CA MET A 128 -8.87 -5.75 5.86
C MET A 128 -9.86 -6.60 5.09
N THR A 129 -9.79 -7.92 5.24
CA THR A 129 -10.81 -8.83 4.71
C THR A 129 -12.21 -8.49 5.25
N LYS A 130 -13.15 -8.31 4.33
CA LYS A 130 -14.59 -8.18 4.62
C LYS A 130 -15.13 -9.51 5.14
N THR A 131 -15.72 -9.51 6.33
CA THR A 131 -16.36 -10.71 6.91
C THR A 131 -17.70 -10.35 7.53
N GLU A 132 -18.65 -11.29 7.55
CA GLU A 132 -19.96 -11.10 8.19
C GLU A 132 -19.87 -10.72 9.67
N ALA A 133 -18.79 -11.09 10.36
CA ALA A 133 -18.58 -10.75 11.77
C ALA A 133 -18.08 -9.32 11.95
N ARG A 134 -17.21 -8.83 11.04
CA ARG A 134 -16.74 -7.44 11.05
C ARG A 134 -17.84 -6.48 10.60
N ASP A 135 -18.63 -6.88 9.60
CA ASP A 135 -19.78 -6.14 9.06
C ASP A 135 -20.92 -5.90 10.09
N GLN A 136 -20.85 -6.53 11.27
CA GLN A 136 -21.77 -6.29 12.39
C GLN A 136 -21.35 -5.14 13.30
N VAL A 137 -20.16 -4.58 13.11
CA VAL A 137 -19.58 -3.55 13.99
C VAL A 137 -18.90 -2.41 13.25
N VAL A 138 -18.70 -2.54 11.94
CA VAL A 138 -18.18 -1.52 11.01
C VAL A 138 -18.85 -1.73 9.66
N ASP A 139 -18.98 -0.67 8.87
CA ASP A 139 -19.43 -0.78 7.48
C ASP A 139 -18.21 -0.83 6.55
N PHE A 140 -18.30 -1.64 5.50
CA PHE A 140 -17.24 -1.75 4.49
C PHE A 140 -17.61 -1.07 3.18
N THR A 141 -16.64 -0.39 2.59
CA THR A 141 -16.73 0.02 1.18
C THR A 141 -16.87 -1.18 0.25
N ARG A 142 -17.17 -0.93 -1.02
CA ARG A 142 -16.83 -1.82 -2.14
C ARG A 142 -15.37 -2.26 -2.04
N ALA A 143 -15.08 -3.42 -2.58
CA ALA A 143 -13.74 -3.96 -2.57
C ALA A 143 -12.77 -3.04 -3.32
N TYR A 144 -11.58 -2.84 -2.75
CA TYR A 144 -10.45 -2.20 -3.41
C TYR A 144 -9.34 -3.20 -3.77
N TYR A 145 -9.39 -4.42 -3.20
CA TYR A 145 -8.51 -5.51 -3.56
C TYR A 145 -9.20 -6.86 -3.37
N THR A 146 -8.81 -7.86 -4.17
CA THR A 146 -9.23 -9.26 -3.99
C THR A 146 -8.00 -10.12 -3.80
N SER A 147 -7.85 -10.65 -2.59
CA SER A 147 -6.79 -11.54 -2.16
C SER A 147 -7.22 -13.01 -2.22
N SER A 148 -6.27 -13.89 -1.94
CA SER A 148 -6.52 -15.27 -1.54
C SER A 148 -5.64 -15.59 -0.34
N GLN A 149 -6.12 -16.41 0.59
CA GLN A 149 -5.27 -16.94 1.66
C GLN A 149 -4.31 -17.99 1.11
N GLY A 150 -3.15 -18.12 1.74
CA GLY A 150 -2.06 -18.98 1.29
C GLY A 150 -1.41 -19.76 2.42
N VAL A 151 -0.50 -20.66 2.03
CA VAL A 151 0.37 -21.39 2.95
C VAL A 151 1.79 -21.42 2.40
N ILE A 152 2.77 -21.08 3.23
CA ILE A 152 4.19 -21.37 2.98
C ILE A 152 4.71 -22.36 4.03
N GLY A 153 5.75 -23.10 3.67
CA GLY A 153 6.41 -24.05 4.56
C GLY A 153 7.81 -23.60 4.96
N GLY A 154 8.18 -23.83 6.22
CA GLY A 154 9.54 -23.64 6.69
C GLY A 154 10.52 -24.67 6.12
N THR A 155 11.79 -24.55 6.48
CA THR A 155 12.84 -25.45 5.98
C THR A 155 12.55 -26.90 6.36
N GLY A 156 12.42 -27.76 5.34
CA GLY A 156 12.17 -29.19 5.52
C GLY A 156 10.70 -29.56 5.77
N SER A 157 9.79 -28.60 5.66
CA SER A 157 8.35 -28.86 5.69
C SER A 157 7.91 -29.75 4.53
N ALA A 158 6.89 -30.56 4.77
CA ALA A 158 6.38 -31.46 3.76
C ALA A 158 5.60 -30.68 2.69
N ALA A 159 5.65 -31.15 1.45
CA ALA A 159 4.74 -30.64 0.43
C ALA A 159 3.29 -31.00 0.80
N ILE A 160 2.38 -30.07 0.54
CA ILE A 160 0.93 -30.25 0.70
C ILE A 160 0.25 -30.05 -0.65
N ALA A 161 -0.90 -30.70 -0.86
CA ALA A 161 -1.72 -30.54 -2.06
C ALA A 161 -2.96 -29.68 -1.80
N SER A 162 -3.36 -29.53 -0.54
CA SER A 162 -4.43 -28.63 -0.10
C SER A 162 -4.18 -28.18 1.33
N VAL A 163 -4.77 -27.05 1.73
CA VAL A 163 -4.71 -26.56 3.12
C VAL A 163 -5.26 -27.60 4.12
N ALA A 164 -6.19 -28.45 3.71
CA ALA A 164 -6.74 -29.52 4.54
C ALA A 164 -5.70 -30.57 4.95
N ASP A 165 -4.59 -30.72 4.21
CA ASP A 165 -3.51 -31.64 4.56
C ASP A 165 -2.78 -31.21 5.83
N LEU A 166 -2.88 -29.93 6.22
CA LEU A 166 -2.33 -29.42 7.46
C LEU A 166 -3.08 -29.92 8.70
N ASN A 167 -4.31 -30.44 8.54
CA ASN A 167 -5.12 -30.97 9.64
C ASN A 167 -4.61 -32.35 10.10
N ALA A 168 -3.38 -32.39 10.60
CA ALA A 168 -2.67 -33.59 10.99
C ALA A 168 -1.97 -33.41 12.35
N ALA A 169 -1.97 -34.49 13.14
CA ALA A 169 -1.33 -34.49 14.45
C ALA A 169 0.17 -34.27 14.33
N GLY A 170 0.68 -33.28 15.06
CA GLY A 170 2.11 -32.90 15.06
C GLY A 170 2.47 -31.80 14.06
N THR A 171 1.53 -31.36 13.22
CA THR A 171 1.68 -30.13 12.42
C THR A 171 1.59 -28.91 13.34
N THR A 172 2.50 -27.95 13.17
CA THR A 172 2.47 -26.64 13.86
C THR A 172 2.32 -25.52 12.83
N ILE A 173 1.43 -24.57 13.09
CA ILE A 173 1.03 -23.52 12.15
C ILE A 173 1.10 -22.16 12.86
N GLY A 174 1.76 -21.18 12.24
CA GLY A 174 1.76 -19.79 12.67
C GLY A 174 0.73 -18.97 11.90
N VAL A 175 0.02 -18.10 12.61
CA VAL A 175 -0.95 -17.14 12.07
C VAL A 175 -0.88 -15.84 12.88
N GLN A 176 -1.26 -14.71 12.28
CA GLN A 176 -1.47 -13.49 13.05
C GLN A 176 -2.86 -13.56 13.71
N SER A 177 -2.93 -13.22 15.00
CA SER A 177 -4.15 -13.20 15.80
C SER A 177 -5.25 -12.37 15.13
N GLY A 178 -6.51 -12.84 15.18
CA GLY A 178 -7.66 -12.05 14.74
C GLY A 178 -7.81 -11.88 13.22
N THR A 179 -6.95 -12.52 12.42
CA THR A 179 -7.03 -12.57 10.95
C THR A 179 -7.97 -13.68 10.47
N THR A 180 -8.34 -13.66 9.18
CA THR A 180 -9.15 -14.72 8.57
C THR A 180 -8.39 -16.04 8.49
N SER A 181 -7.06 -16.03 8.38
CA SER A 181 -6.23 -17.24 8.45
C SER A 181 -6.25 -17.89 9.83
N ASP A 182 -6.23 -17.09 10.90
CA ASP A 182 -6.38 -17.57 12.28
C ASP A 182 -7.75 -18.20 12.52
N ILE A 183 -8.83 -17.53 12.09
CA ILE A 183 -10.19 -18.06 12.16
C ILE A 183 -10.29 -19.37 11.40
N TYR A 184 -9.82 -19.41 10.15
CA TYR A 184 -9.84 -20.61 9.32
C TYR A 184 -9.10 -21.78 9.97
N ALA A 185 -7.88 -21.52 10.48
CA ALA A 185 -7.04 -22.54 11.10
C ALA A 185 -7.71 -23.16 12.33
N ASN A 186 -8.29 -22.34 13.20
CA ASN A 186 -9.00 -22.83 14.39
C ASN A 186 -10.28 -23.61 14.07
N GLU A 187 -11.01 -23.23 13.00
CA GLU A 187 -12.26 -23.90 12.63
C GLU A 187 -12.03 -25.21 11.85
N ASN A 188 -10.98 -25.28 11.03
CA ASN A 188 -10.81 -26.35 10.04
C ASN A 188 -9.62 -27.29 10.31
N LEU A 189 -8.63 -26.86 11.09
CA LEU A 189 -7.36 -27.58 11.29
C LEU A 189 -7.19 -28.10 12.73
N ALA A 190 -8.27 -28.58 13.34
CA ALA A 190 -8.32 -28.96 14.76
C ALA A 190 -7.32 -30.05 15.22
N ALA A 191 -6.69 -30.80 14.32
CA ALA A 191 -5.63 -31.76 14.65
C ALA A 191 -4.22 -31.15 14.65
N ALA A 192 -4.04 -29.96 14.08
CA ALA A 192 -2.80 -29.19 14.13
C ALA A 192 -2.68 -28.39 15.44
N THR A 193 -1.47 -27.92 15.74
CA THR A 193 -1.23 -26.92 16.78
C THR A 193 -1.13 -25.54 16.12
N VAL A 194 -2.11 -24.68 16.36
CA VAL A 194 -2.11 -23.31 15.85
C VAL A 194 -1.49 -22.38 16.90
N SER A 195 -0.57 -21.52 16.47
CA SER A 195 0.07 -20.48 17.27
C SER A 195 -0.25 -19.12 16.67
N ALA A 196 -1.03 -18.33 17.40
CA ALA A 196 -1.37 -16.97 17.04
C ALA A 196 -0.32 -15.99 17.58
N TYR A 197 0.14 -15.07 16.73
CA TYR A 197 1.11 -14.03 17.04
C TYR A 197 0.46 -12.64 16.95
N GLU A 198 1.05 -11.65 17.60
CA GLU A 198 0.52 -10.28 17.67
C GLU A 198 0.57 -9.57 16.30
N ASP A 199 1.64 -9.80 15.55
CA ASP A 199 1.92 -9.21 14.25
C ASP A 199 2.39 -10.27 13.24
N PHE A 200 2.30 -9.96 11.95
CA PHE A 200 2.72 -10.89 10.90
C PHE A 200 4.24 -11.16 10.85
N PRO A 201 5.13 -10.17 11.06
CA PRO A 201 6.57 -10.42 11.13
C PRO A 201 6.96 -11.45 12.20
N SER A 202 6.24 -11.51 13.32
CA SER A 202 6.41 -12.53 14.37
C SER A 202 6.04 -13.93 13.89
N VAL A 203 5.05 -14.06 13.00
CA VAL A 203 4.69 -15.33 12.34
C VAL A 203 5.85 -15.82 11.48
N ILE A 204 6.41 -14.95 10.65
CA ILE A 204 7.54 -15.28 9.77
C ILE A 204 8.77 -15.64 10.58
N THR A 205 9.09 -14.87 11.61
CA THR A 205 10.21 -15.17 12.53
C THR A 205 10.06 -16.56 13.17
N ALA A 206 8.84 -16.93 13.58
CA ALA A 206 8.58 -18.26 14.15
C ALA A 206 8.75 -19.39 13.12
N LEU A 207 8.39 -19.14 11.86
CA LEU A 207 8.59 -20.09 10.76
C LEU A 207 10.08 -20.32 10.49
N GLU A 208 10.86 -19.24 10.41
CA GLU A 208 12.30 -19.29 10.16
C GLU A 208 13.07 -19.99 11.29
N ASN A 209 12.67 -19.75 12.54
CA ASN A 209 13.24 -20.43 13.71
C ASN A 209 12.84 -21.90 13.83
N GLY A 210 11.84 -22.35 13.04
CA GLY A 210 11.30 -23.70 13.10
C GLY A 210 10.40 -23.95 14.33
N ASP A 211 9.89 -22.87 14.95
CA ASP A 211 8.89 -22.97 16.03
C ASP A 211 7.54 -23.42 15.46
N VAL A 212 7.22 -23.01 14.22
CA VAL A 212 6.09 -23.50 13.43
C VAL A 212 6.58 -24.12 12.11
N MET A 213 5.85 -25.11 11.58
CA MET A 213 6.19 -25.76 10.31
C MET A 213 5.65 -25.00 9.09
N TYR A 214 4.51 -24.33 9.24
CA TYR A 214 3.83 -23.61 8.19
C TYR A 214 3.35 -22.25 8.70
N ALA A 215 3.30 -21.25 7.81
CA ALA A 215 2.64 -19.97 8.06
C ALA A 215 1.43 -19.85 7.13
N MET A 216 0.35 -19.24 7.64
CA MET A 216 -0.86 -18.94 6.87
C MET A 216 -1.19 -17.44 6.96
N GLY A 217 -1.65 -16.87 5.85
CA GLY A 217 -1.92 -15.44 5.67
C GLY A 217 -2.21 -15.15 4.20
N ASP A 218 -2.29 -13.88 3.83
CA ASP A 218 -2.58 -13.49 2.45
C ASP A 218 -1.46 -13.92 1.50
N ALA A 219 -1.84 -14.50 0.37
CA ALA A 219 -0.93 -15.07 -0.60
C ALA A 219 0.10 -14.05 -1.14
N PRO A 220 -0.26 -12.79 -1.45
CA PRO A 220 0.73 -11.79 -1.87
C PRO A 220 1.81 -11.53 -0.80
N VAL A 221 1.43 -11.40 0.47
CA VAL A 221 2.38 -11.19 1.58
C VAL A 221 3.27 -12.41 1.76
N LEU A 222 2.68 -13.60 1.80
CA LEU A 222 3.40 -14.86 1.93
C LEU A 222 4.39 -15.11 0.79
N SER A 223 4.07 -14.66 -0.44
CA SER A 223 4.93 -14.85 -1.61
C SER A 223 6.23 -14.06 -1.55
N LEU A 224 6.31 -13.01 -0.71
CA LEU A 224 7.55 -12.29 -0.43
C LEU A 224 8.49 -13.11 0.46
N GLU A 225 7.94 -14.00 1.28
CA GLU A 225 8.66 -14.75 2.31
C GLU A 225 9.02 -16.18 1.88
N GLY A 226 8.31 -16.75 0.91
CA GLY A 226 8.61 -18.06 0.37
C GLY A 226 7.67 -18.57 -0.71
N ASP A 227 7.97 -19.75 -1.24
CA ASP A 227 7.15 -20.40 -2.26
C ASP A 227 5.79 -20.79 -1.69
N LEU A 228 4.72 -20.24 -2.26
CA LEU A 228 3.34 -20.63 -1.95
C LEU A 228 3.14 -22.12 -2.27
N LEU A 229 2.80 -22.91 -1.24
CA LEU A 229 2.50 -24.32 -1.39
C LEU A 229 1.10 -24.52 -1.98
N VAL A 230 0.13 -23.79 -1.45
CA VAL A 230 -1.27 -23.77 -1.89
C VAL A 230 -1.89 -22.41 -1.58
N THR A 231 -2.90 -22.03 -2.35
CA THR A 231 -3.84 -20.95 -2.02
C THR A 231 -5.24 -21.51 -1.77
N PHE A 232 -6.03 -20.79 -0.99
CA PHE A 232 -7.40 -21.12 -0.62
C PHE A 232 -8.14 -19.85 -0.21
N SER A 233 -9.47 -19.88 -0.19
CA SER A 233 -10.31 -18.75 0.26
C SER A 233 -10.01 -17.43 -0.45
N ASP A 234 -10.72 -17.16 -1.55
CA ASP A 234 -10.70 -15.84 -2.17
C ASP A 234 -11.41 -14.84 -1.26
N GLU A 235 -10.80 -13.70 -1.01
CA GLU A 235 -11.20 -12.72 0.00
C GLU A 235 -11.16 -11.30 -0.56
N ASN A 236 -12.16 -10.48 -0.23
CA ASN A 236 -12.20 -9.08 -0.65
C ASN A 236 -11.78 -8.17 0.49
N PHE A 237 -10.91 -7.20 0.20
CA PHE A 237 -10.54 -6.14 1.13
C PHE A 237 -11.40 -4.91 0.89
N GLY A 238 -11.88 -4.29 1.96
CA GLY A 238 -12.62 -3.04 1.93
C GLY A 238 -12.09 -2.07 2.99
N LEU A 239 -12.25 -0.77 2.76
CA LEU A 239 -12.05 0.20 3.83
C LEU A 239 -13.19 0.03 4.83
N ALA A 240 -12.88 0.02 6.11
CA ALA A 240 -13.89 -0.04 7.17
C ALA A 240 -14.13 1.36 7.75
N VAL A 241 -15.39 1.75 7.89
CA VAL A 241 -15.83 2.97 8.59
C VAL A 241 -16.78 2.61 9.72
N ARG A 242 -17.08 3.56 10.61
CA ARG A 242 -18.06 3.31 11.68
C ARG A 242 -19.45 3.14 11.06
N GLU A 243 -20.32 2.34 11.69
CA GLU A 243 -21.73 2.17 11.25
C GLU A 243 -22.52 3.49 11.20
N THR A 244 -22.02 4.54 11.86
CA THR A 244 -22.63 5.87 11.86
C THR A 244 -22.11 6.77 10.73
N SER A 245 -21.11 6.33 9.97
CA SER A 245 -20.36 7.14 8.99
C SER A 245 -20.87 6.96 7.56
N GLY A 246 -22.18 6.80 7.34
CA GLY A 246 -22.75 6.48 6.03
C GLY A 246 -22.40 7.47 4.91
N GLU A 247 -22.31 8.78 5.20
CA GLU A 247 -21.85 9.76 4.20
C GLU A 247 -20.38 9.56 3.80
N LEU A 248 -19.52 9.19 4.75
CA LEU A 248 -18.13 8.90 4.44
C LEU A 248 -18.02 7.59 3.63
N LEU A 249 -18.76 6.56 4.02
CA LEU A 249 -18.87 5.31 3.28
C LEU A 249 -19.23 5.54 1.81
N ASP A 250 -20.34 6.25 1.58
CA ASP A 250 -20.84 6.55 0.23
C ASP A 250 -19.82 7.34 -0.60
N ALA A 251 -19.11 8.29 0.03
CA ALA A 251 -18.08 9.06 -0.65
C ALA A 251 -16.86 8.21 -1.02
N LEU A 252 -16.41 7.31 -0.13
CA LEU A 252 -15.30 6.38 -0.38
C LEU A 252 -15.67 5.36 -1.46
N ASP A 253 -16.89 4.82 -1.46
CA ASP A 253 -17.38 3.90 -2.50
C ASP A 253 -17.30 4.50 -3.90
N VAL A 254 -17.73 5.76 -4.02
CA VAL A 254 -17.73 6.48 -5.30
C VAL A 254 -16.30 6.83 -5.70
N ALA A 255 -15.45 7.22 -4.77
CA ALA A 255 -14.04 7.49 -5.03
C ALA A 255 -13.29 6.25 -5.52
N ILE A 256 -13.42 5.10 -4.84
CA ILE A 256 -12.84 3.83 -5.29
C ILE A 256 -13.34 3.47 -6.70
N GLY A 257 -14.63 3.68 -6.96
CA GLY A 257 -15.20 3.50 -8.30
C GLY A 257 -14.57 4.40 -9.36
N ALA A 258 -14.32 5.67 -9.04
CA ALA A 258 -13.69 6.63 -9.94
C ALA A 258 -12.23 6.27 -10.25
N VAL A 259 -11.45 5.85 -9.23
CA VAL A 259 -10.07 5.35 -9.40
C VAL A 259 -10.02 4.14 -10.33
N VAL A 260 -10.99 3.23 -10.23
CA VAL A 260 -11.11 2.07 -11.13
C VAL A 260 -11.52 2.50 -12.55
N ASP A 261 -12.56 3.33 -12.67
CA ASP A 261 -13.11 3.74 -13.96
C ASP A 261 -12.15 4.63 -14.78
N SER A 262 -11.27 5.37 -14.10
CA SER A 262 -10.24 6.21 -14.75
C SER A 262 -9.08 5.39 -15.34
N GLY A 263 -8.91 4.15 -14.90
CA GLY A 263 -7.76 3.29 -15.20
C GLY A 263 -6.54 3.56 -14.33
N GLU A 264 -6.64 4.45 -13.35
CA GLU A 264 -5.59 4.73 -12.38
C GLU A 264 -5.32 3.54 -11.45
N TYR A 265 -6.37 2.81 -11.07
CA TYR A 265 -6.25 1.56 -10.34
C TYR A 265 -5.28 0.58 -11.00
N ASP A 266 -5.35 0.43 -12.32
CA ASP A 266 -4.49 -0.50 -13.07
C ASP A 266 -3.01 -0.07 -13.00
N LEU A 267 -2.74 1.23 -12.92
CA LEU A 267 -1.38 1.77 -12.76
C LEU A 267 -0.84 1.49 -11.35
N ILE A 268 -1.66 1.74 -10.32
CA ILE A 268 -1.32 1.44 -8.92
C ILE A 268 -1.10 -0.06 -8.75
N TYR A 269 -2.02 -0.89 -9.24
CA TYR A 269 -1.89 -2.36 -9.17
C TYR A 269 -0.60 -2.84 -9.84
N GLY A 270 -0.27 -2.32 -11.03
CA GLY A 270 0.96 -2.68 -11.75
C GLY A 270 2.26 -2.20 -11.10
N GLU A 271 2.20 -1.23 -10.18
CA GLU A 271 3.35 -0.83 -9.36
C GLU A 271 3.69 -1.92 -8.33
N HIS A 272 2.67 -2.52 -7.72
CA HIS A 272 2.82 -3.41 -6.55
C HIS A 272 2.72 -4.90 -6.87
N PHE A 273 2.02 -5.29 -7.93
CA PHE A 273 1.71 -6.68 -8.23
C PHE A 273 2.01 -7.04 -9.68
N ASP A 274 2.48 -8.28 -9.86
CA ASP A 274 2.65 -8.88 -11.18
C ASP A 274 1.34 -9.54 -11.65
N GLY A 275 1.04 -9.41 -12.94
CA GLY A 275 -0.04 -10.13 -13.60
C GLY A 275 -1.22 -9.25 -14.00
N ALA A 276 -2.37 -9.88 -14.22
CA ALA A 276 -3.59 -9.17 -14.58
C ALA A 276 -4.35 -8.79 -13.32
N VAL A 277 -4.94 -7.59 -13.30
CA VAL A 277 -5.85 -7.13 -12.25
C VAL A 277 -7.00 -8.13 -12.06
N THR A 278 -7.21 -8.56 -10.82
CA THR A 278 -8.29 -9.47 -10.43
C THR A 278 -9.19 -8.89 -9.34
N LEU A 279 -9.53 -7.60 -9.44
CA LEU A 279 -10.49 -6.97 -8.52
C LEU A 279 -11.90 -7.51 -8.76
N ALA A 280 -12.48 -8.19 -7.77
CA ALA A 280 -13.85 -8.63 -7.82
C ALA A 280 -14.81 -7.45 -7.59
N ASP A 281 -15.80 -7.31 -8.46
CA ASP A 281 -16.93 -6.41 -8.22
C ASP A 281 -17.89 -7.04 -7.20
N ASP A 282 -17.86 -6.52 -5.98
CA ASP A 282 -18.73 -6.93 -4.88
C ASP A 282 -19.80 -5.89 -4.54
N THR A 283 -20.04 -4.94 -5.45
CA THR A 283 -21.04 -3.89 -5.26
C THR A 283 -22.44 -4.48 -5.13
N THR A 284 -23.25 -3.83 -4.29
CA THR A 284 -24.64 -4.21 -4.04
C THR A 284 -25.60 -3.10 -4.46
N ALA A 285 -26.89 -3.28 -4.21
CA ALA A 285 -27.88 -2.21 -4.43
C ALA A 285 -27.71 -1.04 -3.46
N ASP A 286 -27.00 -1.25 -2.35
CA ASP A 286 -26.76 -0.25 -1.30
C ASP A 286 -25.43 0.49 -1.50
N THR A 287 -24.55 0.01 -2.39
CA THR A 287 -23.30 0.71 -2.73
C THR A 287 -23.60 2.02 -3.45
N ALA A 288 -22.99 3.12 -2.99
CA ALA A 288 -23.21 4.44 -3.57
C ALA A 288 -22.66 4.54 -5.00
N THR A 289 -23.38 5.29 -5.84
CA THR A 289 -23.01 5.56 -7.25
C THR A 289 -22.88 7.05 -7.57
N ALA A 290 -23.05 7.90 -6.56
CA ALA A 290 -22.87 9.34 -6.65
C ALA A 290 -22.44 9.87 -5.28
N TYR A 291 -21.52 10.84 -5.28
CA TYR A 291 -21.06 11.47 -4.06
C TYR A 291 -22.24 12.05 -3.25
N PRO A 292 -22.28 11.80 -1.93
CA PRO A 292 -23.32 12.32 -1.06
C PRO A 292 -23.20 13.83 -0.87
N THR A 293 -24.27 14.48 -0.39
CA THR A 293 -24.19 15.86 0.08
C THR A 293 -23.79 15.87 1.55
N PRO A 294 -22.66 16.47 1.96
CA PRO A 294 -22.21 16.45 3.34
C PRO A 294 -23.19 17.15 4.28
N SER A 295 -23.39 16.61 5.48
CA SER A 295 -24.19 17.21 6.55
C SER A 295 -23.33 17.72 7.72
N GLU A 296 -23.83 18.74 8.43
CA GLU A 296 -23.13 19.36 9.56
C GLU A 296 -22.78 18.30 10.62
N GLY A 297 -21.49 18.21 10.96
CA GLY A 297 -20.99 17.31 12.00
C GLY A 297 -20.89 15.83 11.60
N SER A 298 -21.06 15.48 10.32
CA SER A 298 -20.74 14.15 9.82
C SER A 298 -19.23 13.93 9.73
N ASP A 299 -18.80 12.67 9.73
CA ASP A 299 -17.39 12.31 9.58
C ASP A 299 -16.82 12.77 8.23
N LEU A 300 -17.62 12.69 7.16
CA LEU A 300 -17.27 13.24 5.85
C LEU A 300 -17.01 14.75 5.94
N THR A 301 -17.91 15.51 6.58
CA THR A 301 -17.71 16.94 6.80
C THR A 301 -16.43 17.21 7.58
N GLY A 302 -16.15 16.41 8.63
CA GLY A 302 -14.92 16.52 9.42
C GLY A 302 -13.66 16.39 8.56
N ALA A 303 -13.59 15.36 7.72
CA ALA A 303 -12.47 15.12 6.80
C ALA A 303 -12.34 16.23 5.74
N LEU A 304 -13.46 16.68 5.17
CA LEU A 304 -13.47 17.73 4.13
C LEU A 304 -13.06 19.10 4.69
N GLU A 305 -13.50 19.47 5.89
CA GLU A 305 -13.14 20.75 6.52
C GLU A 305 -11.70 20.75 7.06
N SER A 306 -11.20 19.60 7.53
CA SER A 306 -9.80 19.46 7.95
C SER A 306 -8.83 19.38 6.76
N GLY A 307 -9.28 18.83 5.63
CA GLY A 307 -8.40 18.45 4.51
C GLY A 307 -7.61 17.18 4.80
N GLN A 308 -8.02 16.38 5.78
CA GLN A 308 -7.30 15.20 6.23
C GLN A 308 -8.27 14.02 6.35
N LEU A 309 -8.04 12.99 5.54
CA LEU A 309 -8.67 11.69 5.70
C LEU A 309 -7.79 10.84 6.62
N MET A 310 -8.20 10.69 7.87
CA MET A 310 -7.42 9.96 8.87
C MET A 310 -7.63 8.46 8.71
N LEU A 311 -6.58 7.69 8.44
CA LEU A 311 -6.63 6.26 8.14
C LEU A 311 -5.86 5.45 9.19
N CYS A 312 -6.55 4.54 9.87
CA CYS A 312 -5.91 3.57 10.75
C CYS A 312 -5.25 2.46 9.92
N THR A 313 -4.02 2.09 10.26
CA THR A 313 -3.25 1.03 9.58
C THR A 313 -2.34 0.26 10.54
N ASP A 314 -2.09 -1.02 10.24
CA ASP A 314 -1.04 -1.85 10.84
C ASP A 314 0.10 -2.04 9.81
N PRO A 315 1.11 -1.13 9.77
CA PRO A 315 2.02 -0.93 8.64
C PRO A 315 3.18 -1.94 8.61
N PHE A 316 2.86 -3.23 8.76
CA PHE A 316 3.82 -4.34 8.76
C PHE A 316 3.36 -5.49 7.85
N TYR A 317 2.69 -5.16 6.74
CA TYR A 317 2.04 -6.10 5.84
C TYR A 317 2.33 -5.82 4.34
N PRO A 318 3.61 -5.82 3.91
CA PRO A 318 3.95 -5.61 2.50
C PRO A 318 3.39 -6.74 1.61
N PRO A 319 3.00 -6.46 0.35
CA PRO A 319 3.19 -5.18 -0.36
C PRO A 319 2.05 -4.16 -0.16
N PHE A 320 1.11 -4.41 0.76
CA PHE A 320 -0.04 -3.55 0.98
C PHE A 320 0.33 -2.29 1.75
N GLU A 321 0.89 -2.46 2.95
CA GLU A 321 1.33 -1.35 3.80
C GLU A 321 2.62 -1.71 4.53
N SER A 322 3.60 -0.82 4.48
CA SER A 322 4.83 -0.91 5.26
C SER A 322 5.40 0.47 5.54
N TYR A 323 6.33 0.55 6.49
CA TYR A 323 7.16 1.74 6.66
C TYR A 323 8.37 1.73 5.71
N ASP A 324 8.62 2.85 5.06
CA ASP A 324 9.92 3.13 4.42
C ASP A 324 10.99 3.53 5.46
N ASP A 325 12.21 3.79 5.00
CA ASP A 325 13.34 4.20 5.86
C ASP A 325 13.11 5.54 6.59
N ASP A 326 12.20 6.38 6.08
CA ASP A 326 11.84 7.69 6.63
C ASP A 326 10.59 7.62 7.54
N MET A 327 10.05 6.42 7.77
CA MET A 327 8.83 6.14 8.54
C MET A 327 7.55 6.69 7.90
N ASN A 328 7.50 6.80 6.58
CA ASN A 328 6.25 7.02 5.85
C ASN A 328 5.58 5.67 5.55
N VAL A 329 4.25 5.64 5.57
CA VAL A 329 3.49 4.48 5.12
C VAL A 329 3.53 4.44 3.59
N VAL A 330 4.00 3.34 3.03
CA VAL A 330 4.13 3.06 1.60
C VAL A 330 3.50 1.72 1.26
N GLY A 331 3.23 1.48 -0.02
CA GLY A 331 2.63 0.23 -0.52
C GLY A 331 1.31 0.47 -1.26
N PHE A 332 0.66 -0.63 -1.65
CA PHE A 332 -0.59 -0.58 -2.41
C PHE A 332 -1.71 0.15 -1.67
N ASP A 333 -1.89 -0.10 -0.36
CA ASP A 333 -2.88 0.60 0.46
C ASP A 333 -2.57 2.09 0.53
N ALA A 334 -1.28 2.47 0.54
CA ALA A 334 -0.87 3.86 0.55
C ALA A 334 -1.23 4.60 -0.74
N ASP A 335 -0.96 3.98 -1.89
CA ASP A 335 -1.27 4.58 -3.20
C ASP A 335 -2.77 4.64 -3.48
N ILE A 336 -3.53 3.62 -3.04
CA ILE A 336 -5.00 3.66 -3.09
C ILE A 336 -5.55 4.79 -2.20
N ALA A 337 -4.98 5.01 -1.01
CA ALA A 337 -5.40 6.10 -0.13
C ALA A 337 -5.19 7.48 -0.77
N HIS A 338 -4.03 7.70 -1.40
CA HIS A 338 -3.73 8.95 -2.10
C HIS A 338 -4.72 9.19 -3.25
N ALA A 339 -4.96 8.17 -4.10
CA ALA A 339 -5.90 8.28 -5.21
C ALA A 339 -7.34 8.55 -4.74
N ILE A 340 -7.78 7.90 -3.65
CA ILE A 340 -9.08 8.17 -3.02
C ILE A 340 -9.15 9.63 -2.50
N ALA A 341 -8.07 10.10 -1.86
CA ALA A 341 -8.02 11.45 -1.33
C ALA A 341 -8.09 12.50 -2.46
N ASP A 342 -7.37 12.28 -3.55
CA ASP A 342 -7.38 13.12 -4.75
C ASP A 342 -8.75 13.16 -5.43
N GLU A 343 -9.47 12.02 -5.52
CA GLU A 343 -10.84 11.97 -6.04
C GLU A 343 -11.82 12.78 -5.18
N LEU A 344 -11.72 12.66 -3.85
CA LEU A 344 -12.54 13.41 -2.91
C LEU A 344 -12.24 14.91 -2.97
N ALA A 345 -10.97 15.30 -3.03
CA ALA A 345 -10.55 16.69 -3.18
C ALA A 345 -11.04 17.27 -4.51
N ALA A 346 -10.87 16.56 -5.61
CA ALA A 346 -11.35 16.99 -6.93
C ALA A 346 -12.87 17.20 -6.96
N HIS A 347 -13.63 16.32 -6.31
CA HIS A 347 -15.08 16.46 -6.22
C HIS A 347 -15.54 17.62 -5.34
N TYR A 348 -15.11 17.67 -4.07
CA TYR A 348 -15.65 18.58 -3.07
C TYR A 348 -14.94 19.95 -3.03
N MET A 349 -13.68 20.01 -3.46
CA MET A 349 -12.83 21.20 -3.37
C MET A 349 -12.57 21.83 -4.74
N GLY A 350 -12.86 21.10 -5.83
CA GLY A 350 -12.67 21.57 -7.20
C GLY A 350 -11.20 21.73 -7.59
N VAL A 351 -10.32 20.96 -6.93
CA VAL A 351 -8.90 20.86 -7.30
C VAL A 351 -8.70 19.90 -8.47
N THR A 352 -7.48 19.85 -9.00
CA THR A 352 -7.16 18.89 -10.07
C THR A 352 -6.97 17.52 -9.44
N ASN A 353 -7.48 16.47 -10.07
CA ASN A 353 -7.16 15.09 -9.73
C ASN A 353 -5.89 14.67 -10.49
N PRO A 354 -4.69 14.60 -9.85
CA PRO A 354 -3.50 14.07 -10.48
C PRO A 354 -3.62 12.55 -10.63
N VAL A 355 -3.29 12.02 -11.82
CA VAL A 355 -3.26 10.57 -12.02
C VAL A 355 -1.93 10.02 -11.49
N PHE A 356 -1.98 8.90 -10.79
CA PHE A 356 -0.84 8.12 -10.33
C PHE A 356 0.20 7.92 -11.44
N VAL A 357 1.47 8.14 -11.09
CA VAL A 357 2.60 7.97 -11.98
C VAL A 357 3.45 6.82 -11.42
N PRO A 358 3.45 5.64 -12.07
CA PRO A 358 4.27 4.50 -11.62
C PRO A 358 5.76 4.84 -11.60
N SER A 359 6.48 4.21 -10.67
CA SER A 359 7.92 4.38 -10.56
C SER A 359 8.60 3.85 -11.83
N VAL A 360 9.62 4.56 -12.31
CA VAL A 360 10.39 4.04 -13.45
C VAL A 360 11.32 2.94 -12.94
N LYS A 361 10.97 1.68 -13.20
CA LYS A 361 11.80 0.52 -12.86
C LYS A 361 12.91 0.29 -13.90
N GLY A 362 14.12 -0.03 -13.46
CA GLY A 362 15.21 -0.40 -14.36
C GLY A 362 16.58 -0.44 -13.67
N CYS A 363 17.58 -0.95 -14.38
CA CYS A 363 18.94 -1.02 -13.83
C CYS A 363 19.50 0.37 -13.49
N MET A 364 19.81 0.59 -12.20
CA MET A 364 20.38 1.85 -11.71
C MET A 364 21.92 1.89 -11.70
N ASP A 365 22.60 0.77 -12.04
CA ASP A 365 24.06 0.70 -12.10
C ASP A 365 24.59 1.26 -13.43
N ASP A 366 25.33 2.37 -13.37
CA ASP A 366 25.89 3.07 -14.54
C ASP A 366 26.99 2.30 -15.30
N THR A 367 27.47 1.19 -14.73
CA THR A 367 28.43 0.26 -15.33
C THR A 367 27.78 -0.92 -16.04
N ALA A 368 26.48 -1.15 -15.82
CA ALA A 368 25.73 -2.18 -16.51
C ALA A 368 25.46 -1.82 -17.98
N SER A 369 25.37 -2.84 -18.84
CA SER A 369 25.09 -2.69 -20.26
C SER A 369 23.67 -2.20 -20.56
N ASN A 370 22.75 -2.35 -19.61
CA ASN A 370 21.35 -1.93 -19.69
C ASN A 370 20.99 -0.87 -18.64
N TYR A 371 21.96 -0.07 -18.19
CA TYR A 371 21.71 1.08 -17.32
C TYR A 371 20.57 1.97 -17.86
N ASN A 372 19.61 2.30 -16.98
CA ASN A 372 18.53 3.23 -17.23
C ASN A 372 18.68 4.48 -16.33
N ALA A 373 19.02 5.61 -16.95
CA ALA A 373 19.20 6.88 -16.21
C ALA A 373 17.91 7.48 -15.66
N ASP A 374 16.76 7.03 -16.18
CA ASP A 374 15.44 7.44 -15.70
C ASP A 374 14.90 6.51 -14.61
N ALA A 375 15.60 5.41 -14.28
CA ALA A 375 15.15 4.49 -13.26
C ALA A 375 15.21 5.10 -11.86
N GLU A 376 14.09 5.02 -11.15
CA GLU A 376 13.91 5.44 -9.76
C GLU A 376 14.05 4.25 -8.81
N VAL A 377 13.75 3.04 -9.30
CA VAL A 377 13.81 1.77 -8.55
C VAL A 377 14.64 0.74 -9.32
N ASP A 378 15.64 0.16 -8.67
CA ASP A 378 16.45 -0.93 -9.22
C ASP A 378 15.63 -2.22 -9.25
N ASP A 379 15.35 -2.71 -10.45
CA ASP A 379 14.57 -3.93 -10.68
C ASP A 379 15.46 -5.20 -10.75
N GLY A 380 16.75 -5.07 -10.43
CA GLY A 380 17.70 -6.18 -10.49
C GLY A 380 17.98 -6.64 -11.93
N SER A 381 17.52 -5.90 -12.94
CA SER A 381 17.72 -6.26 -14.35
C SER A 381 19.14 -6.02 -14.84
N CYS A 382 20.04 -5.46 -14.02
CA CYS A 382 21.41 -5.11 -14.43
C CYS A 382 22.15 -6.30 -15.05
N THR A 383 22.56 -6.11 -16.30
CA THR A 383 23.36 -7.05 -17.09
C THR A 383 24.74 -6.48 -17.30
N TYR A 384 25.76 -7.27 -17.01
CA TYR A 384 27.15 -6.86 -17.19
C TYR A 384 27.74 -7.58 -18.40
N PRO A 385 28.63 -6.92 -19.16
CA PRO A 385 29.34 -7.60 -20.24
C PRO A 385 30.20 -8.73 -19.65
N SER A 386 29.99 -9.96 -20.14
CA SER A 386 30.72 -11.15 -19.66
C SER A 386 32.24 -10.98 -19.84
N THR A 387 32.99 -11.23 -18.78
CA THR A 387 34.46 -11.29 -18.77
C THR A 387 35.01 -12.69 -19.06
N ALA A 388 34.13 -13.65 -19.37
CA ALA A 388 34.48 -15.05 -19.48
C ALA A 388 35.52 -15.26 -20.60
N THR A 389 36.58 -15.99 -20.26
CA THR A 389 37.61 -16.37 -21.21
C THR A 389 37.07 -17.46 -22.13
N LYS A 390 36.82 -17.12 -23.40
CA LYS A 390 36.24 -18.05 -24.37
C LYS A 390 37.26 -19.06 -24.90
N ILE A 391 36.92 -20.34 -24.84
CA ILE A 391 37.70 -21.45 -25.40
C ILE A 391 36.93 -22.06 -26.57
N GLY A 392 37.52 -22.08 -27.75
CA GLY A 392 36.91 -22.67 -28.93
C GLY A 392 37.04 -24.20 -28.92
N PHE A 393 36.03 -24.89 -29.44
CA PHE A 393 36.05 -26.34 -29.60
C PHE A 393 35.62 -26.75 -31.01
N LEU A 394 36.53 -27.36 -31.76
CA LEU A 394 36.25 -27.88 -33.10
C LEU A 394 35.90 -29.37 -33.01
N ASN A 395 34.60 -29.65 -32.96
CA ASN A 395 34.05 -31.00 -32.88
C ASN A 395 33.62 -31.47 -34.28
N PRO A 396 33.84 -32.72 -34.70
CA PRO A 396 33.27 -33.24 -35.96
C PRO A 396 31.76 -33.53 -35.80
N ILE A 397 30.93 -32.50 -35.60
CA ILE A 397 29.47 -32.62 -35.47
C ILE A 397 28.87 -33.25 -36.73
N THR A 398 29.43 -32.91 -37.89
CA THR A 398 29.12 -33.56 -39.17
C THR A 398 30.33 -34.31 -39.74
N GLY A 399 30.08 -35.08 -40.79
CA GLY A 399 31.11 -35.84 -41.51
C GLY A 399 31.28 -37.28 -41.04
N PRO A 400 32.36 -37.97 -41.47
CA PRO A 400 32.52 -39.42 -41.36
C PRO A 400 32.65 -39.97 -39.94
N ILE A 401 32.95 -39.11 -38.95
CA ILE A 401 33.16 -39.50 -37.56
C ILE A 401 32.17 -38.83 -36.59
N ALA A 402 31.06 -38.31 -37.12
CA ALA A 402 30.03 -37.59 -36.35
C ALA A 402 29.41 -38.41 -35.21
N ASN A 403 29.45 -39.73 -35.29
CA ASN A 403 28.99 -40.61 -34.24
C ASN A 403 29.77 -40.46 -32.92
N PHE A 404 30.97 -39.88 -32.94
CA PHE A 404 31.76 -39.61 -31.72
C PHE A 404 31.51 -38.21 -31.13
N ALA A 405 30.89 -37.30 -31.90
CA ALA A 405 30.70 -35.90 -31.50
C ALA A 405 29.97 -35.73 -30.15
N PRO A 406 28.90 -36.47 -29.82
CA PRO A 406 28.23 -36.32 -28.52
C PRO A 406 29.13 -36.63 -27.32
N GLY A 407 30.02 -37.63 -27.45
CA GLY A 407 30.97 -37.97 -26.40
C GLY A 407 32.06 -36.90 -26.23
N PHE A 408 32.48 -36.29 -27.34
CA PHE A 408 33.41 -35.17 -27.34
C PHE A 408 32.81 -33.89 -26.75
N THR A 409 31.55 -33.56 -27.08
CA THR A 409 30.80 -32.44 -26.47
C THR A 409 30.70 -32.61 -24.97
N PHE A 410 30.29 -33.79 -24.49
CA PHE A 410 30.21 -34.08 -23.06
C PHE A 410 31.56 -33.87 -22.36
N ALA A 411 32.64 -34.44 -22.92
CA ALA A 411 33.97 -34.30 -22.33
C ALA A 411 34.47 -32.84 -22.29
N ALA A 412 34.17 -32.04 -23.32
CA ALA A 412 34.55 -30.64 -23.37
C ALA A 412 33.73 -29.79 -22.37
N ALA A 413 32.44 -30.08 -22.21
CA ALA A 413 31.58 -29.41 -21.24
C ALA A 413 32.03 -29.70 -19.79
N GLU A 414 32.30 -30.96 -19.46
CA GLU A 414 32.82 -31.34 -18.13
C GLU A 414 34.19 -30.68 -17.84
N ALA A 415 35.07 -30.59 -18.84
CA ALA A 415 36.36 -29.92 -18.65
C ALA A 415 36.21 -28.42 -18.32
N ILE A 416 35.22 -27.74 -18.91
CA ILE A 416 34.94 -26.33 -18.62
C ILE A 416 34.28 -26.18 -17.24
N ALA A 417 33.36 -27.10 -16.90
CA ALA A 417 32.79 -27.15 -15.56
C ALA A 417 33.87 -27.33 -14.48
N ASP A 418 34.82 -28.24 -14.69
CA ASP A 418 35.95 -28.46 -13.79
C ASP A 418 36.85 -27.22 -13.66
N LEU A 419 37.14 -26.53 -14.78
CA LEU A 419 37.93 -25.30 -14.77
C LEU A 419 37.24 -24.17 -14.00
N ASN A 420 35.92 -24.04 -14.16
CA ASN A 420 35.13 -23.03 -13.45
C ASN A 420 34.99 -23.39 -11.96
N ALA A 421 34.83 -24.68 -11.63
CA ALA A 421 34.85 -25.16 -10.25
C ALA A 421 36.21 -24.94 -9.55
N ALA A 422 37.31 -24.85 -10.32
CA ALA A 422 38.63 -24.48 -9.82
C ALA A 422 38.84 -22.96 -9.66
N GLY A 423 37.80 -22.14 -9.86
CA GLY A 423 37.85 -20.67 -9.74
C GLY A 423 38.16 -19.94 -11.05
N GLY A 424 38.02 -20.61 -12.20
CA GLY A 424 38.06 -19.98 -13.51
C GLY A 424 36.74 -19.33 -13.92
N ASP A 425 36.79 -18.52 -14.97
CA ASP A 425 35.64 -17.95 -15.67
C ASP A 425 35.81 -18.23 -17.16
N PHE A 426 35.41 -19.43 -17.59
CA PHE A 426 35.57 -19.93 -18.96
C PHE A 426 34.23 -20.26 -19.60
N GLU A 427 34.12 -19.95 -20.88
CA GLU A 427 32.97 -20.26 -21.74
C GLU A 427 33.43 -21.13 -22.93
N LEU A 428 32.72 -22.22 -23.22
CA LEU A 428 32.99 -23.08 -24.37
C LEU A 428 32.25 -22.56 -25.61
N VAL A 429 32.96 -22.35 -26.71
CA VAL A 429 32.38 -22.04 -28.02
C VAL A 429 32.60 -23.24 -28.94
N GLU A 430 31.62 -24.13 -29.04
CA GLU A 430 31.67 -25.33 -29.88
C GLU A 430 31.19 -25.04 -31.31
N LEU A 431 31.99 -25.43 -32.30
CA LEU A 431 31.64 -25.36 -33.72
C LEU A 431 32.00 -26.64 -34.48
N ASP A 432 31.30 -26.85 -35.58
CA ASP A 432 31.48 -28.03 -36.43
C ASP A 432 32.76 -27.94 -37.26
N SER A 433 33.60 -28.97 -37.20
CA SER A 433 34.76 -29.13 -38.08
C SER A 433 34.45 -29.94 -39.35
N GLY A 434 33.33 -30.67 -39.37
CA GLY A 434 32.94 -31.56 -40.46
C GLY A 434 33.91 -32.70 -40.75
N CYS A 435 34.98 -32.86 -39.94
CA CYS A 435 36.18 -33.61 -40.31
C CYS A 435 36.74 -33.19 -41.69
N ASP A 436 36.51 -31.94 -42.10
CA ASP A 436 36.87 -31.39 -43.42
C ASP A 436 37.70 -30.11 -43.26
N GLY A 437 38.70 -29.92 -44.14
CA GLY A 437 39.58 -28.76 -44.06
C GLY A 437 38.87 -27.42 -44.30
N THR A 438 37.88 -27.38 -45.20
CA THR A 438 37.17 -26.14 -45.56
C THR A 438 36.16 -25.75 -44.49
N VAL A 439 35.39 -26.74 -44.01
CA VAL A 439 34.44 -26.53 -42.91
C VAL A 439 35.17 -26.07 -41.66
N ALA A 440 36.25 -26.77 -41.26
CA ALA A 440 37.04 -26.40 -40.10
C ALA A 440 37.71 -25.03 -40.23
N SER A 441 38.13 -24.61 -41.44
CA SER A 441 38.65 -23.26 -41.68
C SER A 441 37.58 -22.18 -41.48
N THR A 442 36.36 -22.43 -41.96
CA THR A 442 35.22 -21.51 -41.77
C THR A 442 34.84 -21.39 -40.31
N SER A 443 34.73 -22.53 -39.61
CA SER A 443 34.43 -22.55 -38.18
C SER A 443 35.55 -21.93 -37.35
N ALA A 444 36.81 -22.13 -37.73
CA ALA A 444 37.93 -21.43 -37.09
C ALA A 444 37.83 -19.90 -37.22
N GLN A 445 37.37 -19.38 -38.36
CA GLN A 445 37.13 -17.94 -38.50
C GLN A 445 36.03 -17.46 -37.56
N ALA A 446 34.93 -18.21 -37.45
CA ALA A 446 33.86 -17.88 -36.51
C ALA A 446 34.32 -17.92 -35.04
N LEU A 447 35.25 -18.81 -34.69
CA LEU A 447 35.88 -18.81 -33.36
C LEU A 447 36.75 -17.56 -33.13
N VAL A 448 37.54 -17.15 -34.12
CA VAL A 448 38.31 -15.89 -34.06
C VAL A 448 37.36 -14.70 -33.84
N ASP A 449 36.28 -14.63 -34.62
CA ASP A 449 35.30 -13.55 -34.54
C ASP A 449 34.55 -13.56 -33.20
N ALA A 450 34.36 -14.73 -32.59
CA ALA A 450 33.79 -14.89 -31.26
C ALA A 450 34.74 -14.49 -30.12
N GLY A 451 36.01 -14.22 -30.41
CA GLY A 451 37.01 -13.76 -29.45
C GLY A 451 37.60 -14.87 -28.59
N VAL A 452 37.70 -16.11 -29.09
CA VAL A 452 38.33 -17.20 -28.32
C VAL A 452 39.83 -16.98 -28.14
N VAL A 453 40.38 -17.40 -27.00
CA VAL A 453 41.82 -17.26 -26.71
C VAL A 453 42.64 -18.51 -27.05
N ALA A 454 41.98 -19.66 -27.20
CA ALA A 454 42.59 -20.94 -27.57
C ALA A 454 41.54 -21.86 -28.19
N VAL A 455 41.96 -22.85 -28.96
CA VAL A 455 41.06 -23.84 -29.56
C VAL A 455 41.49 -25.27 -29.24
N ALA A 456 40.57 -26.07 -28.73
CA ALA A 456 40.70 -27.51 -28.65
C ALA A 456 40.11 -28.17 -29.91
N GLY A 457 40.89 -29.02 -30.58
CA GLY A 457 40.50 -29.67 -31.84
C GLY A 457 41.49 -29.41 -32.97
N ALA A 458 41.15 -29.76 -34.21
CA ALA A 458 40.03 -30.60 -34.60
C ALA A 458 40.38 -32.08 -34.41
N ALA A 459 39.40 -32.97 -34.48
CA ALA A 459 39.66 -34.41 -34.39
C ALA A 459 40.47 -34.92 -35.59
N CYS A 460 40.06 -34.54 -36.80
CA CYS A 460 40.66 -35.03 -38.04
C CYS A 460 41.86 -34.20 -38.48
N SER A 461 42.92 -34.87 -38.95
CA SER A 461 44.15 -34.17 -39.35
C SER A 461 43.93 -33.16 -40.48
N GLY A 462 43.10 -33.47 -41.47
CA GLY A 462 42.78 -32.53 -42.56
C GLY A 462 41.99 -31.29 -42.08
N ALA A 463 41.04 -31.50 -41.17
CA ALA A 463 40.33 -30.41 -40.50
C ALA A 463 41.28 -29.54 -39.67
N SER A 464 42.20 -30.16 -38.92
CA SER A 464 43.21 -29.45 -38.13
C SER A 464 44.14 -28.59 -39.00
N MET A 465 44.55 -29.09 -40.17
CA MET A 465 45.35 -28.29 -41.12
C MET A 465 44.56 -27.08 -41.63
N GLY A 466 43.28 -27.27 -42.00
CA GLY A 466 42.42 -26.19 -42.50
C GLY A 466 42.09 -25.12 -41.46
N ALA A 467 41.81 -25.53 -40.22
CA ALA A 467 41.59 -24.61 -39.10
C ALA A 467 42.86 -23.89 -38.65
N ASN A 468 44.01 -24.59 -38.60
CA ASN A 468 45.28 -23.97 -38.18
C ASN A 468 45.67 -22.81 -39.10
N ALA A 469 45.42 -22.90 -40.41
CA ALA A 469 45.71 -21.81 -41.35
C ALA A 469 45.03 -20.48 -40.98
N VAL A 470 43.87 -20.54 -40.31
CA VAL A 470 43.13 -19.36 -39.80
C VAL A 470 43.59 -19.00 -38.40
N LEU A 471 43.60 -19.97 -37.48
CA LEU A 471 43.90 -19.72 -36.07
C LEU A 471 45.33 -19.22 -35.86
N SER A 472 46.31 -19.77 -36.58
CA SER A 472 47.70 -19.35 -36.45
C SER A 472 47.93 -17.94 -36.96
N ALA A 473 47.18 -17.52 -37.99
CA ALA A 473 47.23 -16.15 -38.51
C ALA A 473 46.66 -15.14 -37.50
N ALA A 474 45.69 -15.57 -36.68
CA ALA A 474 45.14 -14.82 -35.55
C ALA A 474 45.99 -14.92 -34.26
N GLY A 475 47.08 -15.71 -34.27
CA GLY A 475 47.91 -15.94 -33.08
C GLY A 475 47.24 -16.83 -32.02
N ILE A 476 46.16 -17.53 -32.37
CA ILE A 476 45.40 -18.39 -31.45
C ILE A 476 46.01 -19.80 -31.45
N PRO A 477 46.46 -20.33 -30.29
CA PRO A 477 46.97 -21.69 -30.21
C PRO A 477 45.85 -22.73 -30.35
N MET A 478 46.20 -23.82 -31.03
CA MET A 478 45.30 -24.92 -31.32
C MET A 478 45.88 -26.24 -30.79
N ILE A 479 45.13 -26.97 -29.97
CA ILE A 479 45.55 -28.26 -29.40
C ILE A 479 44.58 -29.35 -29.86
N SER A 480 45.03 -30.22 -30.76
CA SER A 480 44.22 -31.34 -31.24
C SER A 480 44.22 -32.52 -30.27
N TYR A 481 43.02 -33.05 -30.01
CA TYR A 481 42.81 -34.24 -29.20
C TYR A 481 42.90 -35.56 -29.97
N ALA A 482 42.98 -35.54 -31.32
CA ALA A 482 42.98 -36.78 -32.12
C ALA A 482 43.74 -36.75 -33.46
N SER A 483 44.33 -35.61 -33.87
CA SER A 483 45.02 -35.53 -35.18
C SER A 483 46.42 -36.13 -35.16
N THR A 484 46.61 -37.24 -35.87
CA THR A 484 47.85 -38.02 -35.84
C THR A 484 48.78 -37.81 -37.05
N SER A 485 48.36 -37.10 -38.10
CA SER A 485 49.17 -36.95 -39.32
C SER A 485 50.58 -36.43 -39.02
N PRO A 486 51.63 -37.02 -39.62
CA PRO A 486 53.00 -36.54 -39.41
C PRO A 486 53.22 -35.12 -39.92
N ALA A 487 52.48 -34.69 -40.95
CA ALA A 487 52.61 -33.36 -41.55
C ALA A 487 52.34 -32.23 -40.54
N LEU A 488 51.46 -32.46 -39.57
CA LEU A 488 51.16 -31.50 -38.49
C LEU A 488 52.32 -31.31 -37.48
N SER A 489 53.43 -32.06 -37.62
CA SER A 489 54.61 -31.91 -36.76
C SER A 489 55.58 -30.82 -37.25
N ASP A 490 55.35 -30.26 -38.44
CA ASP A 490 56.14 -29.17 -38.98
C ASP A 490 55.64 -27.83 -38.42
N SER A 491 56.35 -27.28 -37.43
CA SER A 491 56.01 -26.02 -36.78
C SER A 491 56.22 -24.79 -37.68
N ALA A 492 56.94 -24.91 -38.80
CA ALA A 492 57.05 -23.83 -39.79
C ALA A 492 55.80 -23.78 -40.68
N THR A 493 55.24 -24.94 -41.03
CA THR A 493 54.01 -25.04 -41.85
C THR A 493 52.75 -24.87 -41.00
N TYR A 494 52.75 -25.37 -39.77
CA TYR A 494 51.61 -25.31 -38.83
C TYR A 494 52.01 -24.67 -37.50
N PRO A 495 52.29 -23.35 -37.48
CA PRO A 495 52.64 -22.65 -36.25
C PRO A 495 51.47 -22.67 -35.26
N HIS A 496 51.79 -22.66 -33.96
CA HIS A 496 50.82 -22.70 -32.87
C HIS A 496 49.91 -23.94 -32.83
N PHE A 497 50.22 -24.97 -33.61
CA PHE A 497 49.56 -26.28 -33.52
C PHE A 497 50.26 -27.18 -32.50
N TYR A 498 49.47 -27.80 -31.64
CA TYR A 498 49.87 -28.82 -30.68
C TYR A 498 48.91 -30.00 -30.74
N ARG A 499 49.30 -31.13 -30.17
CA ARG A 499 48.44 -32.30 -30.04
C ARG A 499 48.79 -33.12 -28.82
N VAL A 500 47.80 -33.78 -28.26
CA VAL A 500 47.96 -34.73 -27.14
C VAL A 500 48.14 -36.17 -27.60
N VAL A 501 47.84 -36.47 -28.87
CA VAL A 501 48.05 -37.79 -29.48
C VAL A 501 49.39 -37.87 -30.22
N PRO A 502 50.12 -38.99 -30.14
CA PRO A 502 51.38 -39.16 -30.87
C PRO A 502 51.20 -39.13 -32.40
N SER A 503 52.27 -38.78 -33.13
CA SER A 503 52.33 -38.85 -34.59
C SER A 503 52.15 -40.26 -35.13
N ASP A 504 51.51 -40.46 -36.27
CA ASP A 504 51.50 -41.74 -36.99
C ASP A 504 52.92 -42.22 -37.32
N ALA A 505 53.88 -41.30 -37.49
CA ALA A 505 55.28 -41.65 -37.69
C ALA A 505 55.87 -42.40 -36.49
N ILE A 506 55.45 -42.02 -35.27
CA ILE A 506 55.91 -42.65 -34.02
C ILE A 506 55.07 -43.90 -33.74
N GLN A 507 53.76 -43.82 -33.95
CA GLN A 507 52.86 -44.96 -33.75
C GLN A 507 53.19 -46.12 -34.69
N GLY A 508 53.58 -45.83 -35.94
CA GLY A 508 53.98 -46.82 -36.93
C GLY A 508 55.24 -47.58 -36.51
N GLU A 509 56.29 -46.88 -36.06
CA GLU A 509 57.50 -47.51 -35.52
C GLU A 509 57.21 -48.36 -34.28
N ALA A 510 56.35 -47.86 -33.38
CA ALA A 510 55.94 -48.61 -32.20
C ALA A 510 55.14 -49.87 -32.56
N MET A 511 54.29 -49.80 -33.58
CA MET A 511 53.50 -50.93 -34.07
C MET A 511 54.39 -51.96 -34.77
N GLU A 512 55.38 -51.53 -35.55
CA GLU A 512 56.40 -52.40 -36.13
C GLU A 512 57.16 -53.16 -35.03
N ALA A 513 57.61 -52.47 -33.99
CA ALA A 513 58.30 -53.06 -32.85
C ALA A 513 57.45 -54.05 -32.02
N MET A 514 56.11 -53.98 -32.12
CA MET A 514 55.21 -54.95 -31.46
C MET A 514 55.05 -56.25 -32.27
N VAL A 515 55.35 -56.24 -33.57
CA VAL A 515 55.16 -57.39 -34.46
C VAL A 515 56.48 -58.04 -34.91
N THR A 516 57.63 -57.42 -34.61
CA THR A 516 58.98 -57.96 -34.78
C THR A 516 59.56 -58.39 -33.44
#